data_AF-A9U2Z0-F1
#
_entry.id   AF-A9U2Z0-F1
#
_cell.length_a   1.000
_cell.length_b   1.000
_cell.length_c   1.000
_cell.angle_alpha   90.00
_cell.angle_beta   90.00
_cell.angle_gamma   90.00
#
_symmetry.space_group_name_H-M   'P 1'
#
loop_
_entity.id
_entity.type
_entity.pdbx_description
1 polymer ?
#
loop_
_entity_poly.entity_id
_entity_poly.type
_entity_poly.pdbx_seq_one_letter_code
_entity_poly.pdbx_strand_id
1 'polypeptide(L)' 'IDVNGYLQYQQRNDRRIFEVRGMVVDNRDVVLFYSKLSQKYNFHIIVEICASICAIKYIYKFIYKGHDYIIV' A
#
# COMPACT_ATOMS: atom_id res chain seq x y z
N ILE A 1 6.84 -10.82 -4.83
CA ILE A 1 5.81 -10.53 -5.85
C ILE A 1 4.97 -11.79 -5.93
N ASP A 2 3.67 -11.69 -5.66
CA ASP A 2 2.73 -12.81 -5.75
C ASP A 2 2.57 -13.29 -7.21
N VAL A 3 1.99 -14.47 -7.40
CA VAL A 3 1.65 -15.09 -8.69
C VAL A 3 0.83 -14.14 -9.57
N ASN A 4 0.05 -13.25 -8.96
CA ASN A 4 -0.76 -12.22 -9.65
C ASN A 4 -0.01 -10.91 -9.94
N GLY A 5 1.30 -10.84 -9.66
CA GLY A 5 2.11 -9.65 -9.93
C GLY A 5 1.99 -8.55 -8.86
N TYR A 6 1.24 -8.77 -7.78
CA TYR A 6 1.15 -7.84 -6.67
C TYR A 6 2.44 -7.88 -5.83
N LEU A 7 2.89 -6.70 -5.39
CA LEU A 7 3.95 -6.61 -4.40
C LEU A 7 3.43 -7.18 -3.08
N GLN A 8 4.10 -8.20 -2.57
CA GLN A 8 3.86 -8.70 -1.22
C GLN A 8 4.57 -7.75 -0.26
N TYR A 9 3.80 -6.97 0.48
CA TYR A 9 4.33 -6.12 1.54
C TYR A 9 4.84 -7.02 2.67
N GLN A 10 6.14 -6.98 2.95
CA GLN A 10 6.69 -7.63 4.14
C GLN A 10 6.59 -6.68 5.33
N GLN A 11 5.51 -6.82 6.10
CA GLN A 11 5.33 -6.10 7.36
C GLN A 11 5.77 -6.96 8.54
N ARG A 12 6.62 -6.40 9.42
CA ARG A 12 7.01 -7.07 10.66
C ARG A 12 5.76 -7.22 11.54
N ASN A 13 5.58 -8.42 12.10
CA ASN A 13 4.46 -8.68 13.00
C ASN A 13 4.72 -8.02 14.36
N ASP A 14 3.94 -6.98 14.67
CA ASP A 14 3.99 -6.28 15.96
C ASP A 14 3.25 -7.00 17.10
N ARG A 15 2.70 -8.20 16.84
CA ARG A 15 1.88 -9.01 17.76
C ARG A 15 0.61 -8.31 18.25
N ARG A 16 0.28 -7.15 17.67
CA ARG A 16 -0.97 -6.44 17.93
C ARG A 16 -2.05 -7.04 17.05
N ILE A 17 -3.18 -7.30 17.67
CA ILE A 17 -4.33 -7.93 17.06
C ILE A 17 -5.51 -7.01 17.31
N PHE A 18 -6.25 -6.69 16.27
CA PHE A 18 -7.43 -5.83 16.34
C PHE A 18 -8.64 -6.58 15.84
N GLU A 19 -9.80 -6.38 16.46
CA GLU A 19 -11.06 -6.91 15.96
C GLU A 19 -11.77 -5.81 15.16
N VAL A 20 -11.88 -6.01 13.85
CA VAL A 20 -12.55 -5.08 12.94
C VAL A 20 -13.67 -5.83 12.24
N ARG A 21 -14.92 -5.38 12.47
CA ARG A 21 -16.12 -5.98 11.84
C ARG A 21 -16.27 -7.49 12.10
N GLY A 22 -15.85 -7.96 13.27
CA GLY A 22 -15.89 -9.38 13.65
C GLY A 22 -14.78 -10.23 13.03
N MET A 23 -13.81 -9.62 12.34
CA MET A 23 -12.59 -10.27 11.87
C MET A 23 -11.41 -9.87 12.72
N VAL A 24 -10.56 -10.85 13.01
CA VAL A 24 -9.29 -10.66 13.70
C VAL A 24 -8.27 -10.24 12.66
N VAL A 25 -7.79 -9.00 12.77
CA VAL A 25 -6.88 -8.34 11.82
C VAL A 25 -5.54 -8.12 12.49
N ASP A 26 -4.45 -8.51 11.83
CA ASP A 26 -3.09 -8.22 12.27
C ASP A 26 -2.48 -7.04 11.48
N ASN A 27 -1.27 -6.61 11.86
CA ASN A 27 -0.60 -5.50 11.19
C ASN A 27 -0.25 -5.78 9.71
N ARG A 28 -0.29 -7.03 9.24
CA ARG A 28 0.01 -7.45 7.86
C ARG A 28 -1.21 -7.39 6.95
N ASP A 29 -2.41 -7.38 7.52
CA ASP A 29 -3.67 -7.19 6.80
C ASP A 29 -3.94 -5.71 6.47
N VAL A 30 -3.19 -4.80 7.09
CA VAL A 30 -3.30 -3.34 6.88
C VAL A 30 -2.29 -2.90 5.83
N VAL A 31 -2.76 -2.18 4.81
CA VAL A 31 -1.87 -1.56 3.81
C VAL A 31 -0.97 -0.54 4.49
N LEU A 32 0.34 -0.67 4.28
CA LEU A 32 1.35 0.14 4.94
C LEU A 32 1.29 1.60 4.44
N PHE A 33 0.86 2.51 5.31
CA PHE A 33 0.79 3.95 5.02
C PHE A 33 1.75 4.74 5.90
N TYR A 34 2.30 5.83 5.37
CA TYR A 34 3.24 6.64 6.12
C TYR A 34 2.52 7.73 6.90
N SER A 35 2.29 7.48 8.19
CA SER A 35 1.48 8.33 9.08
C SER A 35 1.86 9.83 9.02
N LYS A 36 3.15 10.18 8.97
CA LYS A 36 3.56 11.60 8.93
C LYS A 36 3.17 12.30 7.63
N LEU A 37 3.28 11.63 6.49
CA LEU A 37 2.86 12.21 5.20
C LEU A 37 1.33 12.24 5.14
N SER A 38 0.68 11.19 5.62
CA SER A 38 -0.77 11.14 5.65
C SER A 38 -1.38 12.27 6.48
N GLN A 39 -0.84 12.53 7.67
CA GLN A 39 -1.23 13.67 8.50
C GLN A 39 -0.91 15.02 7.85
N LYS A 40 0.26 15.14 7.19
CA LYS A 40 0.67 16.38 6.54
C LYS A 40 -0.24 16.79 5.38
N TYR A 41 -0.71 15.83 4.60
CA TYR A 41 -1.52 16.08 3.39
C TYR A 41 -3.01 15.75 3.58
N ASN A 42 -3.41 15.34 4.78
CA ASN A 42 -4.76 14.84 5.08
C ASN A 42 -5.28 13.82 4.05
N PHE A 43 -4.38 12.95 3.59
CA PHE A 43 -4.65 11.97 2.54
C PHE A 43 -3.99 10.64 2.88
N HIS A 44 -4.55 9.50 2.46
CA HIS A 44 -3.96 8.20 2.75
C HIS A 44 -2.81 7.88 1.78
N ILE A 45 -1.59 8.31 2.14
CA ILE A 45 -0.40 8.14 1.31
C ILE A 45 0.26 6.80 1.63
N ILE A 46 0.19 5.89 0.66
CA ILE A 46 0.88 4.60 0.64
C ILE A 46 2.29 4.84 0.08
N VAL A 47 3.32 4.46 0.85
CA VAL A 47 4.72 4.58 0.44
C VAL A 47 5.28 3.19 0.23
N GLU A 48 5.60 2.86 -1.03
CA GLU A 48 6.16 1.57 -1.43
C GLU A 48 7.63 1.71 -1.84
N ILE A 49 8.47 0.82 -1.29
CA ILE A 49 9.86 0.69 -1.76
C ILE A 49 9.88 -0.30 -2.93
N CYS A 50 9.83 0.25 -4.13
CA CYS A 50 9.85 -0.50 -5.38
C CYS A 50 11.28 -0.82 -5.84
N ALA A 51 11.84 -1.96 -5.41
CA ALA A 51 13.18 -2.41 -5.82
C ALA A 51 13.22 -3.23 -7.13
N SER A 52 12.09 -3.42 -7.81
CA SER A 52 11.98 -4.24 -9.01
C SER A 52 11.60 -3.42 -10.24
N ILE A 53 12.16 -3.76 -11.40
CA ILE A 53 11.78 -3.22 -12.72
C ILE A 53 10.27 -3.39 -12.98
N CYS A 54 9.66 -4.48 -12.50
CA CYS A 54 8.22 -4.71 -12.63
C CYS A 54 7.40 -3.64 -11.89
N ALA A 55 7.90 -3.17 -10.75
CA ALA A 55 7.26 -2.16 -9.94
C ALA A 55 7.40 -0.76 -10.57
N ILE A 56 8.54 -0.47 -11.21
CA ILE A 56 8.73 0.75 -12.02
C ILE A 56 7.75 0.78 -13.20
N LYS A 57 7.59 -0.35 -13.89
CA LYS A 57 6.62 -0.49 -15.00
C LYS A 57 5.18 -0.25 -14.51
N TYR A 58 4.86 -0.69 -13.30
CA TYR A 58 3.55 -0.45 -12.68
C TYR A 58 3.34 1.05 -12.41
N ILE A 59 4.27 1.73 -11.74
CA ILE A 59 4.19 3.19 -11.51
C ILE A 59 4.03 3.95 -12.84
N TYR A 60 4.84 3.59 -13.84
CA TYR A 60 4.78 4.21 -15.16
C TYR A 60 3.42 4.01 -15.84
N LYS A 61 2.83 2.81 -15.73
CA LYS A 61 1.48 2.53 -16.21
C LYS A 61 0.43 3.42 -15.53
N PHE A 62 0.57 3.72 -14.24
CA PHE A 62 -0.38 4.58 -13.52
C PHE A 62 -0.21 6.06 -13.88
N ILE A 63 1.01 6.56 -14.03
CA ILE A 63 1.28 7.94 -14.45
C ILE A 63 0.75 8.20 -15.87
N TYR A 64 0.98 7.26 -16.79
CA TYR A 64 0.64 7.44 -18.21
C TYR A 64 -0.81 7.11 -18.56
N LYS A 65 -1.57 6.45 -17.68
CA LYS A 65 -2.99 6.16 -17.92
C LYS A 65 -3.91 7.39 -17.84
N GLY A 66 -3.37 8.56 -17.50
CA GLY A 66 -4.11 9.81 -17.44
C GLY A 66 -4.77 10.06 -16.09
N HIS A 67 -5.00 11.34 -15.80
CA HIS A 67 -5.53 11.86 -14.53
C HIS A 67 -6.98 11.41 -14.22
N ASP A 68 -7.62 10.62 -15.08
CA ASP A 68 -9.04 10.28 -14.96
C ASP A 68 -9.33 9.19 -13.91
N TYR A 69 -8.29 8.57 -13.35
CA TYR A 69 -8.42 7.54 -12.31
C TYR A 69 -7.77 7.92 -10.98
N ILE A 70 -7.21 9.14 -10.86
CA ILE A 70 -6.79 9.71 -9.58
C ILE A 70 -7.98 10.50 -9.04
N ILE A 71 -9.02 9.77 -8.63
CA ILE A 71 -10.07 10.33 -7.79
C ILE A 71 -9.57 10.17 -6.36
N VAL A 72 -9.29 11.32 -5.75
CA VAL A 72 -9.03 11.54 -4.32
C VAL A 72 -10.15 10.96 -3.48
#